data_AF-A0AAJ4DRA3-F1
#
_entry.id   AF-A0AAJ4DRA3-F1
#
_cell.length_a   1.000
_cell.length_b   1.000
_cell.length_c   1.000
_cell.angle_alpha   90.00
_cell.angle_beta   90.00
_cell.angle_gamma   90.00
#
_symmetry.space_group_name_H-M   'P 1'
#
loop_
_entity.id
_entity.type
_entity.pdbx_description
1 polymer ?
#
loop_
_entity_poly.entity_id
_entity_poly.type
_entity_poly.pdbx_seq_one_letter_code
_entity_poly.pdbx_strand_id
1 'polypeptide(L)'
;MPDAAGPPVELIRRRRAQMLVHSYLYYWMGTSLVSDDQWQTWANELRDLQKEHPAPIGFYDEEFNDWTGDTGMHLPRDEWVTNKANYIHRLCEMRN
;
A
#
# COMPACT_ATOMS: atom_id res chain seq x y z
N MET A 1 12.56 23.68 -15.98
CA MET A 1 12.02 22.40 -16.49
C MET A 1 12.33 21.32 -15.46
N PRO A 2 11.34 20.69 -14.83
CA PRO A 2 11.57 19.40 -14.17
C PRO A 2 10.63 18.32 -14.72
N ASP A 3 11.25 17.22 -15.12
CA ASP A 3 10.80 15.83 -15.23
C ASP A 3 9.30 15.50 -15.08
N ALA A 4 8.74 15.02 -16.17
CA ALA A 4 7.46 14.33 -16.27
C ALA A 4 7.49 12.90 -15.67
N ALA A 5 8.05 12.73 -14.47
CA ALA A 5 7.97 11.50 -13.66
C ALA A 5 6.81 11.54 -12.63
N GLY A 6 5.93 12.55 -12.71
CA GLY A 6 5.17 13.08 -11.57
C GLY A 6 3.83 12.44 -11.13
N PRO A 7 3.01 11.76 -11.95
CA PRO A 7 1.73 11.19 -11.44
C PRO A 7 1.70 9.70 -11.03
N PRO A 8 2.17 8.73 -11.84
CA PRO A 8 1.87 7.32 -11.61
C PRO A 8 2.74 6.71 -10.50
N VAL A 9 4.02 7.10 -10.41
CA VAL A 9 4.97 6.60 -9.40
C VAL A 9 4.52 6.93 -7.98
N GLU A 10 4.06 8.16 -7.75
CA GLU A 10 3.51 8.55 -6.45
C GLU A 10 2.22 7.79 -6.12
N LEU A 11 1.37 7.53 -7.11
CA LEU A 11 0.15 6.77 -6.91
C LEU A 11 0.47 5.32 -6.51
N ILE A 12 1.37 4.66 -7.23
CA ILE A 12 1.86 3.30 -6.93
C ILE A 12 2.42 3.26 -5.50
N ARG A 13 3.27 4.23 -5.12
CA ARG A 13 3.80 4.35 -3.75
C ARG A 13 2.69 4.50 -2.70
N ARG A 14 1.69 5.34 -2.97
CA ARG A 14 0.54 5.53 -2.06
C ARG A 14 -0.29 4.25 -1.93
N ARG A 15 -0.50 3.51 -3.01
CA ARG A 15 -1.21 2.22 -3.01
C ARG A 15 -0.43 1.16 -2.26
N ARG A 16 0.87 0.99 -2.50
CA ARG A 16 1.76 0.09 -1.74
C ARG A 16 1.68 0.37 -0.24
N ALA A 17 1.74 1.64 0.15
CA ALA A 17 1.57 2.06 1.54
C ALA A 17 0.21 1.68 2.14
N GLN A 18 -0.88 1.84 1.39
CA GLN A 18 -2.22 1.44 1.83
C GLN A 18 -2.31 -0.08 2.02
N MET A 19 -1.72 -0.88 1.12
CA MET A 19 -1.68 -2.33 1.25
C MET A 19 -0.96 -2.75 2.53
N LEU A 20 0.24 -2.22 2.78
CA LEU A 20 1.05 -2.50 3.97
C LEU A 20 0.30 -2.18 5.27
N VAL A 21 -0.29 -0.98 5.35
CA VAL A 21 -1.06 -0.54 6.53
C VAL A 21 -2.28 -1.43 6.72
N HIS A 22 -3.03 -1.74 5.66
CA HIS A 22 -4.21 -2.58 5.76
C HIS A 22 -3.86 -3.99 6.26
N SER A 23 -2.83 -4.62 5.70
CA SER A 23 -2.36 -5.93 6.14
C SER A 23 -1.94 -5.90 7.60
N TYR A 24 -1.20 -4.88 8.04
CA TYR A 24 -0.84 -4.75 9.45
C TYR A 24 -2.09 -4.65 10.35
N LEU A 25 -3.04 -3.79 10.01
CA LEU A 25 -4.24 -3.59 10.83
C LEU A 25 -5.12 -4.85 10.89
N TYR A 26 -5.31 -5.51 9.75
CA TYR A 26 -6.14 -6.69 9.64
C TYR A 26 -5.56 -7.87 10.44
N TYR A 27 -4.26 -8.15 10.27
CA TYR A 27 -3.62 -9.30 10.93
C TYR A 27 -3.21 -9.03 12.38
N TRP A 28 -2.77 -7.81 12.73
CA TRP A 28 -2.24 -7.51 14.07
C TRP A 28 -3.24 -6.82 15.00
N MET A 29 -3.94 -5.81 14.49
CA MET A 29 -4.93 -5.09 15.30
C MET A 29 -6.33 -5.73 15.24
N GLY A 30 -6.54 -6.70 14.35
CA GLY A 30 -7.86 -7.30 14.12
C GLY A 30 -8.89 -6.27 13.64
N THR A 31 -8.43 -5.16 13.05
CA THR A 31 -9.27 -4.05 12.60
C THR A 31 -9.02 -3.78 11.13
N SER A 32 -10.08 -3.51 10.38
CA SER A 32 -10.02 -3.21 8.95
C SER A 32 -10.57 -1.81 8.71
N LEU A 33 -9.70 -0.89 8.27
CA LEU A 33 -10.14 0.47 7.90
C LEU A 33 -10.88 0.52 6.56
N VAL A 34 -10.63 -0.48 5.71
CA VAL A 34 -11.22 -0.58 4.38
C VAL A 34 -11.76 -1.99 4.21
N SER A 35 -12.83 -2.12 3.42
CA SER A 35 -13.38 -3.41 3.04
C SER A 35 -12.43 -4.15 2.12
N ASP A 36 -12.47 -5.48 2.16
CA ASP A 36 -11.73 -6.38 1.28
C ASP A 36 -11.89 -6.01 -0.21
N ASP A 37 -13.11 -5.73 -0.65
CA ASP A 37 -13.42 -5.31 -2.04
C ASP A 37 -12.69 -4.01 -2.45
N GLN A 38 -12.65 -3.04 -1.54
CA GLN A 38 -11.96 -1.77 -1.78
C GLN A 38 -10.44 -1.97 -1.84
N TRP A 39 -9.91 -2.82 -0.97
CA TRP A 39 -8.50 -3.22 -0.98
C TRP A 39 -8.14 -3.94 -2.27
N GLN A 40 -8.98 -4.87 -2.71
CA GLN A 40 -8.80 -5.64 -3.93
C GLN A 40 -8.80 -4.74 -5.17
N THR A 41 -9.67 -3.73 -5.20
CA THR A 41 -9.68 -2.70 -6.24
C THR A 41 -8.34 -1.98 -6.33
N TRP A 42 -7.78 -1.57 -5.19
CA TRP A 42 -6.47 -0.91 -5.14
C TRP A 42 -5.32 -1.84 -5.53
N ALA A 43 -5.39 -3.11 -5.16
CA ALA A 43 -4.40 -4.11 -5.53
C ALA A 43 -4.38 -4.37 -7.04
N ASN A 44 -5.56 -4.44 -7.68
CA ASN A 44 -5.70 -4.54 -9.13
C ASN A 44 -5.16 -3.29 -9.83
N GLU A 45 -5.56 -2.10 -9.38
CA GLU A 45 -5.06 -0.82 -9.92
C GLU A 45 -3.54 -0.74 -9.82
N LEU A 46 -2.97 -1.17 -8.68
CA LEU A 46 -1.52 -1.24 -8.47
C LEU A 46 -0.83 -2.20 -9.43
N ARG A 47 -1.42 -3.37 -9.70
CA ARG A 47 -0.89 -4.35 -10.66
C ARG A 47 -0.87 -3.78 -12.07
N ASP A 48 -1.97 -3.20 -12.52
CA ASP A 48 -2.08 -2.60 -13.85
C ASP A 48 -1.10 -1.42 -14.00
N LEU A 49 -0.98 -0.56 -12.99
CA LEU A 49 0.01 0.53 -12.98
C LEU A 49 1.47 0.05 -13.04
N GLN A 50 1.82 -1.01 -12.32
CA GLN A 50 3.17 -1.60 -12.38
C GLN A 50 3.45 -2.21 -13.75
N LYS A 51 2.42 -2.78 -14.40
CA LYS A 51 2.54 -3.32 -15.75
C LYS A 51 2.73 -2.23 -16.80
N GLU A 52 2.05 -1.10 -16.65
CA GLU A 52 2.21 0.08 -17.49
C GLU A 52 3.53 0.81 -17.21
N HIS A 53 4.03 0.75 -15.98
CA HIS A 53 5.26 1.40 -15.52
C HIS A 53 6.22 0.39 -14.87
N PRO A 54 6.99 -0.37 -15.67
CA PRO A 54 7.98 -1.32 -15.16
C PRO A 54 9.23 -0.64 -14.55
N ALA A 55 9.20 0.69 -14.38
CA ALA A 55 10.31 1.43 -13.82
C ALA A 55 10.36 1.22 -12.30
N PRO A 56 11.53 0.86 -11.73
CA PRO A 56 11.66 0.68 -10.30
C PRO A 56 11.43 2.01 -9.59
N ILE A 57 10.42 2.03 -8.72
CA ILE A 57 10.03 3.23 -7.97
C ILE A 57 10.78 3.36 -6.64
N GLY A 58 11.62 2.38 -6.31
CA GLY A 58 12.47 2.39 -5.10
C GLY A 58 11.68 2.30 -3.80
N PHE A 59 10.45 1.76 -3.83
CA PHE A 59 9.60 1.64 -2.65
C PHE A 59 9.09 0.21 -2.48
N TYR A 60 9.87 -0.64 -1.80
CA TYR A 60 9.62 -2.08 -1.68
C TYR A 60 9.50 -2.76 -3.05
N ASP A 61 10.37 -2.39 -3.98
CA ASP A 61 10.25 -2.88 -5.37
C ASP A 61 10.46 -4.38 -5.46
N GLU A 62 11.34 -4.95 -4.63
CA GLU A 62 11.62 -6.38 -4.60
C GLU A 62 10.43 -7.21 -4.10
N GLU A 63 9.78 -6.81 -3.01
CA GLU A 63 8.60 -7.53 -2.51
C GLU A 63 7.37 -7.33 -3.38
N PHE A 64 7.29 -6.18 -4.08
CA PHE A 64 6.20 -5.91 -5.00
C PHE A 64 6.49 -6.33 -6.45
N ASN A 65 7.68 -6.84 -6.76
CA ASN A 65 8.04 -7.32 -8.09
C ASN A 65 7.17 -8.52 -8.51
N ASP A 66 6.82 -9.38 -7.54
CA ASP A 66 5.89 -10.51 -7.73
C ASP A 66 4.48 -10.16 -7.22
N TRP A 67 4.14 -8.87 -7.13
CA TRP A 67 2.83 -8.45 -6.64
C TRP A 67 1.72 -8.83 -7.62
N THR A 68 1.02 -9.91 -7.29
CA THR A 68 -0.18 -10.36 -8.00
C THR A 68 -1.44 -9.62 -7.56
N GLY A 69 -1.40 -8.96 -6.40
CA GLY A 69 -2.54 -8.28 -5.80
C GLY A 69 -3.52 -9.20 -5.08
N ASP A 70 -3.09 -10.42 -4.77
CA ASP A 70 -3.93 -11.48 -4.20
C ASP A 70 -3.82 -11.57 -2.67
N THR A 71 -2.63 -11.34 -2.10
CA THR A 71 -2.43 -11.41 -0.64
C THR A 71 -1.40 -10.41 -0.13
N GLY A 72 -1.73 -9.75 0.98
CA GLY A 72 -0.81 -8.90 1.74
C GLY A 72 -0.11 -9.63 2.89
N MET A 73 -0.30 -10.95 3.04
CA MET A 73 0.30 -11.74 4.13
C MET A 73 1.83 -11.81 4.03
N HIS A 74 2.37 -11.75 2.81
CA HIS A 74 3.80 -11.85 2.55
C HIS A 74 4.54 -10.52 2.72
N LEU A 75 3.80 -9.42 2.96
CA LEU A 75 4.39 -8.09 3.07
C LEU A 75 5.18 -7.93 4.37
N PRO A 76 6.37 -7.29 4.33
CA PRO A 76 7.12 -7.03 5.54
C PRO A 76 6.44 -5.95 6.37
N ARG A 77 6.66 -6.09 7.67
CA ARG A 77 6.14 -5.21 8.72
C ARG A 77 7.27 -4.36 9.27
N ASP A 78 7.80 -3.49 8.42
CA ASP A 78 8.81 -2.53 8.82
C ASP A 78 8.29 -1.55 9.87
N GLU A 79 9.20 -0.97 10.65
CA GLU A 79 8.90 0.07 11.64
C GLU A 79 8.07 1.20 11.03
N TRP A 80 8.33 1.53 9.76
CA TRP A 80 7.55 2.52 9.03
C TRP A 80 6.07 2.14 8.90
N VAL A 81 5.76 0.88 8.58
CA VAL A 81 4.40 0.38 8.41
C VAL A 81 3.66 0.42 9.73
N THR A 82 4.28 -0.07 10.81
CA THR A 82 3.71 -0.04 12.15
C THR A 82 3.44 1.39 12.60
N ASN A 83 4.39 2.31 12.41
CA ASN A 83 4.23 3.70 12.83
C ASN A 83 3.12 4.40 12.02
N LYS A 84 3.04 4.14 10.71
CA LYS A 84 1.98 4.67 9.84
C LYS A 84 0.61 4.11 10.20
N ALA A 85 0.51 2.80 10.46
CA ALA A 85 -0.74 2.15 10.83
C ALA A 85 -1.27 2.70 12.17
N ASN A 86 -0.41 2.82 13.18
CA ASN A 86 -0.76 3.45 14.45
C ASN A 86 -1.19 4.91 14.28
N TYR A 87 -0.49 5.68 13.45
CA TYR A 87 -0.86 7.07 13.17
C TYR A 87 -2.25 7.19 12.54
N ILE A 88 -2.54 6.37 11.52
CA ILE A 88 -3.85 6.36 10.86
C ILE A 88 -4.95 5.87 11.80
N HIS A 89 -4.66 4.84 12.60
CA HIS A 89 -5.59 4.35 13.62
C HIS A 89 -5.97 5.46 14.60
N ARG A 90 -4.98 6.16 15.17
CA ARG A 90 -5.21 7.29 16.08
C ARG A 90 -6.00 8.43 15.42
N LEU A 91 -5.72 8.74 14.16
CA LEU A 91 -6.49 9.75 13.42
C LEU A 91 -7.94 9.33 13.21
N CYS A 92 -8.20 8.04 12.98
CA CYS A 92 -9.54 7.51 12.83
C CYS A 92 -10.29 7.55 14.17
N GLU A 93 -9.63 7.20 15.27
CA GLU A 93 -10.20 7.29 16.63
C GLU A 93 -10.47 8.73 17.07
N MET A 94 -9.58 9.69 16.78
CA MET A 94 -9.77 11.10 17.15
C MET A 94 -10.88 11.82 16.36
N ARG A 95 -11.38 11.23 15.28
CA ARG A 95 -12.43 11.81 14.44
C ARG A 95 -13.83 11.29 14.79
N ASN A 96 -13.94 10.40 15.78
CA ASN A 96 -15.19 9.85 16.29
C ASN A 96 -15.50 10.37 17.70
#